data_AF-A0A2M7PR57-F1
#
_entry.id   AF-A0A2M7PR57-F1
#
_cell.length_a   1.000
_cell.length_b   1.000
_cell.length_c   1.000
_cell.angle_alpha   90.00
_cell.angle_beta   90.00
_cell.angle_gamma   90.00
#
_symmetry.space_group_name_H-M   'P 1'
#
loop_
_entity.id
_entity.type
_entity.pdbx_description
1 polymer ?
#
loop_
_entity_poly.entity_id
_entity_poly.type
_entity_poly.pdbx_seq_one_letter_code
_entity_poly.pdbx_strand_id
1 'polypeptide(L)'
;NLKITRVIASLNPLYTYSSVNEGRSHVEMLMEEYGLCQKLCGLYDTQGPCFHYQIHQCKGACVGEETKESYNLRVQEALDNYHFEHQNFLLIVDGRHPHEKAIVKVENGRYRGFGYVDKTCDLNNTDLLHECITSYSDNKEVRGIIKSH
;
A
#
# COMPACT_ATOMS: atom_id res chain seq x y z
N ASN A 1 -1.39 16.58 -1.35
CA ASN A 1 -0.03 16.15 -1.72
C ASN A 1 0.18 14.73 -1.25
N LEU A 2 0.54 13.82 -2.15
CA LEU A 2 0.98 12.47 -1.79
C LEU A 2 2.36 12.58 -1.15
N LYS A 3 2.59 11.94 -0.02
CA LYS A 3 3.87 11.99 0.69
C LYS A 3 4.25 10.61 1.20
N ILE A 4 5.51 10.25 1.01
CA ILE A 4 6.10 9.03 1.56
C ILE A 4 6.69 9.38 2.92
N THR A 5 6.20 8.72 3.97
CA THR A 5 6.69 8.92 5.33
C THR A 5 6.98 7.57 5.97
N ARG A 6 7.79 7.56 7.03
CA ARG A 6 7.83 6.41 7.93
C ARG A 6 6.45 6.23 8.54
N VAL A 7 6.03 4.98 8.69
CA VAL A 7 4.78 4.64 9.38
C VAL A 7 4.88 5.10 10.82
N ILE A 8 3.93 5.92 11.25
CA ILE A 8 3.73 6.31 12.65
C ILE A 8 2.29 5.93 13.05
N ALA A 9 2.08 5.62 14.33
CA ALA A 9 0.81 5.08 14.83
C ALA A 9 -0.39 6.01 14.58
N SER A 10 -0.16 7.32 14.47
CA SER A 10 -1.19 8.33 14.23
C SER A 10 -1.59 8.53 12.76
N LEU A 11 -1.00 7.78 11.82
CA LEU A 11 -1.32 7.90 10.39
C LEU A 11 -1.98 6.62 9.86
N ASN A 12 -3.06 6.82 9.11
CA ASN A 12 -3.68 5.81 8.24
C ASN A 12 -3.14 6.00 6.82
N PRO A 13 -2.11 5.24 6.40
CA PRO A 13 -1.57 5.36 5.06
C PRO A 13 -2.51 4.71 4.04
N LEU A 14 -2.45 5.21 2.82
CA LEU A 14 -3.08 4.58 1.66
C LEU A 14 -2.32 3.31 1.23
N TYR A 15 -0.99 3.33 1.36
CA TYR A 15 -0.10 2.23 1.01
C TYR A 15 1.05 2.08 2.00
N THR A 16 1.52 0.85 2.21
CA THR A 16 2.77 0.59 2.93
C THR A 16 3.75 -0.24 2.13
N TYR A 17 5.03 0.12 2.23
CA TYR A 17 6.12 -0.52 1.51
C TYR A 17 7.16 -1.07 2.48
N SER A 18 7.97 -2.02 2.01
CA SER A 18 9.07 -2.61 2.79
C SER A 18 10.29 -1.69 2.86
N SER A 19 10.40 -0.72 1.95
CA SER A 19 11.43 0.31 1.95
C SER A 19 10.91 1.65 1.41
N VAL A 20 11.62 2.74 1.71
CA VAL A 20 11.33 4.06 1.14
C VAL A 20 11.53 4.07 -0.38
N ASN A 21 12.56 3.36 -0.87
CA ASN A 21 12.85 3.27 -2.30
C ASN A 21 11.70 2.60 -3.05
N GLU A 22 11.16 1.49 -2.53
CA GLU A 22 10.01 0.82 -3.12
C GLU A 22 8.78 1.74 -3.20
N GLY A 23 8.48 2.45 -2.11
CA GLY A 23 7.39 3.44 -2.12
C GLY A 23 7.65 4.59 -3.09
N ARG A 24 8.90 5.01 -3.24
CA ARG A 24 9.29 6.08 -4.17
C ARG A 24 9.13 5.64 -5.61
N SER A 25 9.67 4.48 -5.98
CA SER A 25 9.54 3.92 -7.33
C SER A 25 8.07 3.70 -7.72
N HIS A 26 7.23 3.30 -6.77
CA HIS A 26 5.81 3.16 -7.05
C HIS A 26 5.12 4.52 -7.27
N VAL A 27 5.37 5.53 -6.44
CA VAL A 27 4.82 6.88 -6.67
C VAL A 27 5.35 7.48 -7.98
N GLU A 28 6.60 7.18 -8.36
CA GLU A 28 7.17 7.57 -9.65
C GLU A 28 6.41 6.93 -10.82
N MET A 29 6.12 5.63 -10.75
CA MET A 29 5.30 4.92 -11.75
C MET A 29 3.88 5.51 -11.86
N LEU A 30 3.16 5.71 -10.75
CA LEU A 30 1.83 6.34 -10.77
C LEU A 30 1.88 7.76 -11.35
N MET A 31 2.93 8.50 -11.04
CA MET A 31 3.12 9.85 -11.56
C MET A 31 3.28 9.85 -13.09
N GLU A 32 4.06 8.93 -13.63
CA GLU A 32 4.27 8.79 -15.07
C GLU A 32 3.01 8.33 -15.79
N GLU A 33 2.34 7.30 -15.26
CA GLU A 33 1.16 6.68 -15.88
C GLU A 33 -0.05 7.63 -15.91
N TYR A 34 -0.29 8.36 -14.83
CA TYR A 34 -1.46 9.24 -14.69
C TYR A 34 -1.13 10.72 -14.97
N GLY A 35 0.12 11.02 -15.33
CA GLY A 35 0.61 12.37 -15.59
C GLY A 35 0.48 13.31 -14.38
N LEU A 36 0.77 12.79 -13.18
CA LEU A 36 0.68 13.55 -11.93
C LEU A 36 1.87 14.51 -11.78
N CYS A 37 1.72 15.48 -10.89
CA CYS A 37 2.73 16.50 -10.71
C CYS A 37 3.79 16.02 -9.71
N GLN A 38 5.05 15.88 -10.16
CA GLN A 38 6.19 15.47 -9.33
C GLN A 38 6.32 16.25 -8.01
N LYS A 39 6.05 17.57 -8.05
CA LYS A 39 6.08 18.45 -6.88
C LYS A 39 4.94 18.16 -5.90
N LEU A 40 3.73 17.95 -6.40
CA LEU A 40 2.56 17.64 -5.58
C LEU A 40 2.56 16.18 -5.07
N CYS A 41 3.28 15.29 -5.75
CA CYS A 41 3.61 13.94 -5.29
C CYS A 41 4.77 13.90 -4.28
N GLY A 42 5.37 15.05 -3.95
CA GLY A 42 6.44 15.15 -2.96
C GLY A 42 7.76 14.47 -3.38
N LEU A 43 7.94 14.19 -4.67
CA LEU A 43 9.13 13.54 -5.21
C LEU A 43 10.25 14.53 -5.54
N TYR A 44 9.89 15.79 -5.78
CA TYR A 44 10.83 16.85 -6.15
C TYR A 44 10.41 18.19 -5.54
N ASP A 45 11.33 18.84 -4.86
CA ASP A 45 11.10 20.16 -4.28
C ASP A 45 11.74 21.24 -5.16
N THR A 46 10.94 22.21 -5.57
CA THR A 46 11.36 23.34 -6.41
C THR A 46 10.44 24.52 -6.20
N GLN A 47 10.98 25.74 -6.26
CA GLN A 47 10.17 26.95 -6.17
C GLN A 47 9.37 27.21 -7.45
N GLY A 48 9.89 26.81 -8.62
CA GLY A 48 9.27 27.01 -9.92
C GLY A 48 8.33 25.87 -10.37
N PRO A 49 8.03 25.80 -11.68
CA PRO A 49 7.35 24.66 -12.28
C PRO A 49 8.12 23.36 -12.07
N CYS A 50 7.43 22.24 -11.90
CA CYS A 50 8.09 20.94 -11.80
C CYS A 50 8.69 20.51 -13.15
N PHE A 51 9.72 19.67 -13.12
CA PHE A 51 10.38 19.17 -14.34
C PHE A 51 9.39 18.50 -15.32
N HIS A 52 8.48 17.67 -14.80
CA HIS A 52 7.45 17.02 -15.62
C HIS A 52 6.54 18.00 -16.37
N TYR A 53 6.34 19.22 -15.86
CA TYR A 53 5.57 20.22 -16.59
C TYR A 53 6.38 20.76 -17.78
N GLN A 54 7.68 20.97 -17.59
CA GLN A 54 8.57 21.48 -18.64
C GLN A 54 8.70 20.51 -19.82
N ILE A 55 8.54 19.21 -19.58
CA ILE A 55 8.54 18.15 -20.59
C ILE A 55 7.13 17.65 -20.94
N HIS A 56 6.08 18.37 -20.55
CA HIS A 56 4.67 18.05 -20.84
C HIS A 56 4.17 16.68 -20.35
N GLN A 57 4.80 16.12 -19.32
CA GLN A 57 4.39 14.89 -18.64
C GLN A 57 3.44 15.13 -17.45
N CYS A 58 3.14 16.38 -17.11
CA CYS A 58 2.03 16.70 -16.22
C CYS A 58 1.27 17.94 -16.72
N LYS A 59 0.03 18.11 -16.26
CA LYS A 59 -0.86 19.19 -16.72
C LYS A 59 -0.68 20.53 -15.99
N GLY A 60 0.37 20.67 -15.18
CA GLY A 60 0.70 21.97 -14.59
C GLY A 60 -0.11 22.38 -13.36
N ALA A 61 -0.67 21.44 -12.59
CA ALA A 61 -1.34 21.74 -11.32
C ALA A 61 -0.49 22.58 -10.33
N CYS A 62 0.84 22.40 -10.34
CA CYS A 62 1.74 23.18 -9.48
C CYS A 62 1.95 24.64 -9.89
N VAL A 63 1.56 24.99 -11.12
CA VAL A 63 1.66 26.36 -11.68
C VAL A 63 0.29 27.00 -11.91
N GLY A 64 -0.81 26.28 -11.62
CA GLY A 64 -2.17 26.80 -11.73
C GLY A 64 -2.83 26.58 -13.11
N GLU A 65 -2.14 25.95 -14.06
CA GLU A 65 -2.67 25.62 -15.40
C GLU A 65 -3.73 24.51 -15.37
N GLU A 66 -3.66 23.64 -14.37
CA GLU A 66 -4.69 22.62 -14.10
C GLU A 66 -5.43 22.93 -12.80
N THR A 67 -6.77 22.87 -12.87
CA THR A 67 -7.66 23.01 -11.72
C THR A 67 -7.41 21.91 -10.67
N LYS A 68 -7.65 22.22 -9.39
CA LYS A 68 -7.49 21.25 -8.30
C LYS A 68 -8.40 20.04 -8.49
N GLU A 69 -9.61 20.28 -9.01
CA GLU A 69 -10.64 19.27 -9.23
C GLU A 69 -10.18 18.25 -10.28
N SER A 70 -9.71 18.71 -11.45
CA SER A 70 -9.13 17.85 -12.49
C SER A 70 -7.92 17.07 -11.97
N TYR A 71 -7.03 17.73 -11.23
CA TYR A 71 -5.85 17.07 -10.68
C TYR A 71 -6.23 15.95 -9.70
N ASN A 72 -7.14 16.24 -8.77
CA ASN A 72 -7.57 15.29 -7.76
C ASN A 72 -8.31 14.09 -8.37
N LEU A 73 -9.05 14.28 -9.47
CA LEU A 73 -9.70 13.17 -10.17
C LEU A 73 -8.66 12.16 -10.67
N ARG A 74 -7.58 12.61 -11.32
CA ARG A 74 -6.50 11.74 -11.78
C ARG A 74 -5.73 11.10 -10.63
N VAL A 75 -5.59 11.81 -9.51
CA VAL A 75 -5.02 11.22 -8.29
C VAL A 75 -5.91 10.08 -7.80
N GLN A 76 -7.23 10.23 -7.79
CA GLN A 76 -8.14 9.13 -7.42
C GLN A 76 -8.03 7.96 -8.40
N GLU A 77 -8.05 8.22 -9.71
CA GLU A 77 -7.86 7.18 -10.74
C GLU A 77 -6.54 6.40 -10.52
N ALA A 78 -5.45 7.09 -10.22
CA ALA A 78 -4.16 6.48 -9.91
C ALA A 78 -4.18 5.62 -8.64
N LEU A 79 -4.95 6.05 -7.63
CA LEU A 79 -5.07 5.31 -6.37
C LEU A 79 -6.00 4.10 -6.51
N ASP A 80 -7.07 4.21 -7.28
CA ASP A 80 -8.08 3.16 -7.47
C ASP A 80 -7.54 2.01 -8.33
N ASN A 81 -6.78 2.33 -9.39
CA ASN A 81 -6.26 1.33 -10.33
C ASN A 81 -5.00 0.60 -9.84
N TYR A 82 -4.33 1.11 -8.79
CA TYR A 82 -3.24 0.40 -8.13
C TYR A 82 -3.68 -0.30 -6.84
N HIS A 83 -4.98 -0.57 -6.69
CA HIS A 83 -5.36 -1.65 -5.80
C HIS A 83 -4.66 -2.93 -6.27
N PHE A 84 -3.55 -3.28 -5.61
CA PHE A 84 -3.19 -4.68 -5.39
C PHE A 84 -4.52 -5.37 -5.10
N GLU A 85 -4.92 -6.31 -5.96
CA GLU A 85 -6.25 -6.90 -5.94
C GLU A 85 -6.67 -7.37 -4.55
N HIS A 86 -5.71 -7.63 -3.64
CA HIS A 86 -6.00 -7.80 -2.22
C HIS A 86 -5.00 -7.03 -1.32
N GLN A 87 -5.38 -5.82 -0.85
CA GLN A 87 -4.72 -5.19 0.31
C GLN A 87 -5.13 -5.84 1.65
N ASN A 88 -6.23 -6.62 1.61
CA ASN A 88 -6.79 -7.34 2.73
C ASN A 88 -6.90 -8.82 2.32
N PHE A 89 -6.07 -9.68 2.90
CA PHE A 89 -6.12 -11.11 2.64
C PHE A 89 -5.63 -11.92 3.83
N LEU A 90 -6.03 -13.19 3.84
CA LEU A 90 -5.54 -14.20 4.76
C LEU A 90 -4.64 -15.16 3.98
N LEU A 91 -3.39 -15.30 4.40
CA LEU A 91 -2.53 -16.38 3.92
C LEU A 91 -2.76 -17.60 4.79
N ILE A 92 -3.13 -18.71 4.17
CA ILE A 92 -3.33 -19.99 4.85
C ILE A 92 -2.19 -20.93 4.44
N VAL A 93 -1.32 -21.26 5.38
CA VAL A 93 -0.17 -22.15 5.17
C VAL A 93 -0.23 -23.33 6.14
N ASP A 94 0.58 -24.36 5.93
CA ASP A 94 0.68 -25.45 6.92
C ASP A 94 1.22 -24.92 8.25
N GLY A 95 0.60 -25.33 9.35
CA GLY A 95 1.01 -24.93 10.69
C GLY A 95 2.20 -25.75 11.21
N ARG A 96 2.51 -25.58 12.49
CA ARG A 96 3.62 -26.24 13.20
C ARG A 96 3.40 -27.74 13.34
N HIS A 97 2.14 -28.17 13.38
CA HIS A 97 1.76 -29.58 13.47
C HIS A 97 0.95 -30.03 12.24
N PRO A 98 1.00 -31.32 11.87
CA PRO A 98 0.32 -31.84 10.68
C PRO A 98 -1.20 -31.60 10.63
N HIS A 99 -1.82 -31.38 11.78
CA HIS A 99 -3.26 -31.21 11.95
C HIS A 99 -3.69 -29.74 12.09
N GLU A 100 -2.78 -28.77 11.96
CA GLU A 100 -3.11 -27.34 12.01
C GLU A 100 -2.75 -26.61 10.70
N LYS A 101 -3.44 -25.49 10.46
CA LYS A 101 -3.10 -24.46 9.49
C LYS A 101 -2.70 -23.19 10.24
N ALA A 102 -1.69 -22.50 9.73
CA ALA A 102 -1.38 -21.15 10.16
C ALA A 102 -2.10 -20.15 9.26
N ILE A 103 -2.66 -19.11 9.86
CA ILE A 103 -3.37 -18.03 9.18
C ILE A 103 -2.62 -16.74 9.44
N VAL A 104 -2.20 -16.04 8.40
CA VAL A 104 -1.57 -14.72 8.52
C VAL A 104 -2.50 -13.68 7.94
N LYS A 105 -2.80 -12.65 8.72
CA LYS A 105 -3.68 -11.56 8.32
C LYS A 105 -2.89 -10.35 7.85
N VAL A 106 -3.19 -9.92 6.64
CA VAL A 106 -2.71 -8.66 6.07
C VAL A 106 -3.92 -7.77 5.86
N GLU A 107 -3.87 -6.55 6.37
CA GLU A 107 -4.88 -5.51 6.10
C GLU A 107 -4.25 -4.18 5.76
N ASN A 108 -4.74 -3.55 4.69
CA ASN A 108 -4.19 -2.34 4.09
C ASN A 108 -2.68 -2.46 3.83
N GLY A 109 -2.25 -3.64 3.36
CA GLY A 109 -0.84 -3.95 3.10
C GLY A 109 0.04 -4.08 4.34
N ARG A 110 -0.54 -4.12 5.55
CA ARG A 110 0.18 -4.28 6.82
C ARG A 110 -0.12 -5.64 7.43
N TYR A 111 0.92 -6.29 7.94
CA TYR A 111 0.75 -7.47 8.77
C TYR A 111 0.01 -7.08 10.05
N ARG A 112 -1.06 -7.81 10.38
CA ARG A 112 -1.89 -7.57 11.56
C ARG A 112 -1.69 -8.62 12.64
N GLY A 113 -1.30 -9.83 12.26
CA GLY A 113 -1.20 -10.94 13.18
C GLY A 113 -1.17 -12.28 12.48
N PHE A 114 -0.97 -13.33 13.27
CA PHE A 114 -1.19 -14.70 12.83
C PHE A 114 -2.00 -15.48 13.87
N GLY A 115 -2.60 -16.57 13.42
CA GLY A 115 -3.33 -17.53 14.25
C GLY A 115 -3.09 -18.94 13.76
N TYR A 116 -3.60 -19.92 14.52
CA TYR A 116 -3.63 -21.31 14.10
C TYR A 116 -5.04 -21.84 14.23
N VAL A 117 -5.46 -22.65 13.25
CA VAL A 117 -6.72 -23.38 13.28
C VAL A 117 -6.48 -24.85 12.99
N ASP A 118 -7.35 -25.72 13.49
CA ASP A 118 -7.34 -27.12 13.10
C ASP A 118 -7.67 -27.27 11.61
N LYS A 119 -7.06 -28.23 10.91
CA LYS A 119 -7.34 -28.52 9.48
C LYS A 119 -8.79 -28.91 9.22
N THR A 120 -9.51 -29.36 10.24
CA THR A 120 -10.94 -29.69 10.19
C THR A 120 -11.85 -28.45 10.28
N CYS A 121 -11.30 -27.27 10.57
CA CYS A 121 -12.05 -26.02 10.63
C CYS A 121 -12.59 -25.61 9.24
N ASP A 122 -13.79 -25.04 9.21
CA ASP A 122 -14.36 -24.46 7.98
C ASP A 122 -13.63 -23.16 7.62
N LEU A 123 -12.73 -23.25 6.64
CA LEU A 123 -11.95 -22.13 6.13
C LEU A 123 -12.78 -21.11 5.34
N ASN A 124 -14.08 -21.35 5.12
CA ASN A 124 -14.98 -20.37 4.51
C ASN A 124 -15.62 -19.43 5.54
N ASN A 125 -15.56 -19.78 6.82
CA ASN A 125 -16.11 -18.94 7.89
C ASN A 125 -15.07 -17.89 8.32
N THR A 126 -15.12 -16.73 7.65
CA THR A 126 -14.18 -15.62 7.86
C THR A 126 -14.15 -15.10 9.30
N ASP A 127 -15.27 -15.15 10.03
CA ASP A 127 -15.35 -14.66 11.40
C ASP A 127 -14.51 -15.52 12.35
N LEU A 128 -14.60 -16.85 12.22
CA LEU A 128 -13.76 -17.79 12.97
C LEU A 128 -12.26 -17.60 12.67
N LEU A 129 -11.91 -17.34 11.41
CA LEU A 129 -10.52 -17.08 11.04
C LEU A 129 -10.02 -15.77 11.63
N HIS A 130 -10.85 -14.73 11.70
CA HIS A 130 -10.46 -13.47 12.34
C HIS A 130 -10.29 -13.59 13.85
N GLU A 131 -11.14 -14.36 14.53
CA GLU A 131 -11.07 -14.56 15.98
C GLU A 131 -9.83 -15.36 16.42
N CYS A 132 -9.31 -16.28 15.59
CA CYS A 132 -8.13 -17.07 15.94
C CYS A 132 -6.80 -16.30 15.83
N ILE A 133 -6.82 -15.08 15.24
CA ILE A 133 -5.61 -14.31 14.97
C ILE A 133 -5.23 -13.48 16.18
N THR A 134 -4.03 -13.77 16.71
CA THR A 134 -3.40 -12.91 17.71
C THR A 134 -2.73 -11.74 17.00
N SER A 135 -3.06 -10.51 17.43
CA SER A 135 -2.48 -9.30 16.86
C SER A 135 -1.03 -9.11 17.28
N TYR A 136 -0.17 -8.81 16.33
CA TYR A 136 1.25 -8.54 16.58
C TYR A 136 1.69 -7.25 15.88
N SER A 137 2.75 -6.64 16.38
CA SER A 137 3.31 -5.44 15.76
C SER A 137 3.94 -5.77 14.41
N ASP A 138 3.55 -4.98 13.40
CA ASP A 138 4.13 -5.05 12.06
C ASP A 138 5.59 -4.58 12.07
N ASN A 139 6.46 -5.33 11.41
CA ASN A 139 7.88 -4.98 11.27
C ASN A 139 8.45 -5.40 9.91
N LYS A 140 9.63 -4.84 9.58
CA LYS A 140 10.26 -5.01 8.26
C LYS A 140 10.62 -6.47 7.95
N GLU A 141 10.98 -7.27 8.96
CA GLU A 141 11.37 -8.67 8.80
C GLU A 141 10.15 -9.55 8.48
N VAL A 142 9.05 -9.35 9.19
CA VAL A 142 7.78 -10.08 8.95
C VAL A 142 7.26 -9.84 7.54
N ARG A 143 7.33 -8.59 7.05
CA ARG A 143 6.94 -8.25 5.66
C ARG A 143 7.84 -8.92 4.62
N GLY A 144 9.11 -9.14 4.93
CA GLY A 144 10.06 -9.81 4.04
C GLY A 144 9.70 -11.29 3.84
N ILE A 145 9.33 -11.99 4.90
CA ILE A 145 8.92 -13.40 4.87
C ILE A 145 7.61 -13.57 4.10
N ILE A 146 6.64 -12.67 4.32
CA ILE A 146 5.34 -12.69 3.62
C ILE A 146 5.52 -12.53 2.11
N LYS A 147 6.44 -11.68 1.65
CA LYS A 147 6.68 -11.46 0.21
C LYS A 147 7.40 -12.62 -0.50
N SER A 148 8.02 -13.53 0.24
CA SER A 148 8.76 -14.67 -0.31
C SER A 148 7.93 -15.94 -0.47
N HIS A 149 6.64 -15.89 -0.12
CA HIS A 149 5.64 -16.94 -0.31
C HIS A 149 4.50 -16.43 -1.20
#